data_AF-A0A6B9THA7-F1
#
_entry.id   AF-A0A6B9THA7-F1
#
_cell.length_a   1.000
_cell.length_b   1.000
_cell.length_c   1.000
_cell.angle_alpha   90.00
_cell.angle_beta   90.00
_cell.angle_gamma   90.00
#
_symmetry.space_group_name_H-M   'P 1'
#
loop_
_entity.id
_entity.type
_entity.pdbx_description
1 polymer ?
#
loop_
_entity_poly.entity_id
_entity_poly.type
_entity_poly.pdbx_seq_one_letter_code
_entity_poly.pdbx_strand_id
1 'polypeptide(L)'
;MPGKLNLKSAVILFTGLILATVSYFVVNVNISGYSIISVLFIMALAVPSFLAIIRGMDGRGVILILILGVYAIVLETIAIITGFPYSGFHYTGIIGLKLLGYTPFTVPFAWLPIFLGCAYLAKESVDGLPGFLLLTAVLAVLCDMVIDPMAVALRFWVWDNPGIFYGVPLQNFAGWLLTGFLAALILLAVLRDGFREMPEGSVSSLYLIMCFWTAASLFTGLEVPFITGTVIITLILYRTGLRLW
;
A
#
# COMPACT_ATOMS: atom_id res chain seq x y z
N MET A 1 11.37 -20.29 -21.89
CA MET A 1 11.11 -19.01 -22.60
C MET A 1 10.21 -18.19 -21.70
N PRO A 2 10.53 -16.93 -21.36
CA PRO A 2 9.58 -16.07 -20.67
C PRO A 2 8.31 -15.98 -21.54
N GLY A 3 7.16 -16.30 -20.97
CA GLY A 3 5.88 -16.18 -21.67
C GLY A 3 5.70 -14.77 -22.21
N LYS A 4 5.09 -14.63 -23.40
CA LYS A 4 4.82 -13.30 -23.98
C LYS A 4 4.08 -12.42 -22.96
N LEU A 5 4.57 -11.19 -22.77
CA LEU A 5 3.91 -10.19 -21.93
C LEU A 5 2.44 -10.05 -22.35
N ASN A 6 1.52 -10.27 -21.41
CA ASN A 6 0.09 -10.16 -21.71
C ASN A 6 -0.34 -8.69 -21.75
N LEU A 7 -1.40 -8.38 -22.52
CA LEU A 7 -1.87 -7.00 -22.72
C LEU A 7 -2.22 -6.30 -21.40
N LYS A 8 -2.79 -7.02 -20.43
CA LYS A 8 -3.18 -6.43 -19.14
C LYS A 8 -1.95 -6.03 -18.32
N SER A 9 -0.93 -6.89 -18.26
CA SER A 9 0.37 -6.58 -17.66
C SER A 9 1.04 -5.38 -18.34
N ALA A 10 1.01 -5.31 -19.68
CA ALA A 10 1.51 -4.16 -20.42
C ALA A 10 0.78 -2.86 -20.06
N VAL A 11 -0.54 -2.91 -19.90
CA VAL A 11 -1.34 -1.76 -19.46
C VAL A 11 -0.97 -1.32 -18.04
N ILE A 12 -0.82 -2.25 -17.08
CA ILE A 12 -0.37 -1.92 -15.71
C ILE A 12 1.02 -1.29 -15.72
N LEU A 13 1.98 -1.87 -16.45
CA LEU A 13 3.34 -1.34 -16.58
C LEU A 13 3.34 0.09 -17.11
N PHE A 14 2.62 0.33 -18.22
CA PHE A 14 2.51 1.65 -18.84
C PHE A 14 1.80 2.65 -17.93
N THR A 15 0.77 2.21 -17.21
CA THR A 15 0.07 3.04 -16.22
C THR A 15 1.01 3.47 -15.11
N GLY A 16 1.90 2.58 -14.64
CA GLY A 16 2.96 2.92 -13.68
C GLY A 16 3.87 4.05 -14.16
N LEU A 17 4.28 4.03 -15.43
CA LEU A 17 5.09 5.10 -16.03
C LEU A 17 4.35 6.44 -16.11
N ILE A 18 3.05 6.40 -16.46
CA ILE A 18 2.19 7.59 -16.44
C ILE A 18 2.10 8.14 -15.03
N LEU A 19 1.80 7.30 -14.04
CA LEU A 19 1.67 7.71 -12.64
C LEU A 19 2.98 8.31 -12.10
N ALA A 20 4.12 7.72 -12.42
CA ALA A 20 5.43 8.26 -12.08
C ALA A 20 5.59 9.69 -12.63
N THR A 21 5.21 9.91 -13.90
CA THR A 21 5.26 11.24 -14.53
C THR A 21 4.27 12.23 -13.91
N VAL A 22 3.03 11.78 -13.66
CA VAL A 22 1.95 12.63 -13.11
C VAL A 22 2.25 13.05 -11.67
N SER A 23 3.00 12.24 -10.91
CA SER A 23 3.41 12.57 -9.54
C SER A 23 4.16 13.92 -9.44
N TYR A 24 4.85 14.34 -10.51
CA TYR A 24 5.48 15.66 -10.60
C TYR A 24 4.48 16.80 -10.33
N PHE A 25 3.29 16.73 -10.91
CA PHE A 25 2.28 17.77 -10.74
C PHE A 25 1.70 17.77 -9.34
N VAL A 26 1.53 16.59 -8.72
CA VAL A 26 1.03 16.50 -7.34
C VAL A 26 2.01 17.14 -6.35
N VAL A 27 3.31 17.07 -6.64
CA VAL A 27 4.35 17.67 -5.81
C VAL A 27 4.55 19.17 -6.08
N ASN A 28 4.50 19.59 -7.35
CA ASN A 28 4.93 20.93 -7.76
C ASN A 28 3.79 21.91 -8.04
N VAL A 29 2.55 21.44 -8.12
CA VAL A 29 1.38 22.30 -8.35
C VAL A 29 0.55 22.36 -7.08
N ASN A 30 0.20 23.58 -6.64
CA ASN A 30 -0.69 23.75 -5.50
C ASN A 30 -2.13 23.44 -5.92
N ILE A 31 -2.52 22.18 -5.73
CA ILE A 31 -3.86 21.67 -6.00
C ILE A 31 -4.70 21.81 -4.72
N SER A 32 -4.86 23.05 -4.23
CA SER A 32 -5.66 23.31 -3.03
C SER A 32 -7.14 23.02 -3.27
N GLY A 33 -7.78 22.24 -2.39
CA GLY A 33 -9.24 22.07 -2.36
C GLY A 33 -9.82 20.82 -3.05
N TYR A 34 -9.00 19.92 -3.58
CA TYR A 34 -9.48 18.77 -4.38
C TYR A 34 -9.51 17.44 -3.61
N SER A 35 -10.13 17.39 -2.43
CA SER A 35 -10.25 16.15 -1.65
C SER A 35 -10.95 15.03 -2.42
N ILE A 36 -11.89 15.35 -3.30
CA ILE A 36 -12.56 14.38 -4.17
C ILE A 36 -11.60 13.73 -5.18
N ILE A 37 -10.63 14.47 -5.71
CA ILE A 37 -9.65 13.92 -6.65
C ILE A 37 -8.77 12.91 -5.92
N SER A 38 -8.28 13.26 -4.73
CA SER A 38 -7.50 12.35 -3.88
C SER A 38 -8.28 11.07 -3.56
N VAL A 39 -9.56 11.20 -3.20
CA VAL A 39 -10.44 10.06 -2.92
C VAL A 39 -10.59 9.16 -4.15
N LEU A 40 -10.91 9.73 -5.32
CA LEU A 40 -11.04 8.98 -6.57
C LEU A 40 -9.73 8.31 -6.96
N PHE A 41 -8.61 8.99 -6.77
CA PHE A 41 -7.27 8.48 -7.06
C PHE A 41 -6.91 7.29 -6.18
N ILE A 42 -7.10 7.40 -4.85
CA ILE A 42 -6.86 6.30 -3.90
C ILE A 42 -7.72 5.07 -4.28
N MET A 43 -9.01 5.28 -4.54
CA MET A 43 -9.90 4.18 -4.92
C MET A 43 -9.49 3.57 -6.27
N ALA A 44 -9.12 4.38 -7.27
CA ALA A 44 -8.68 3.90 -8.57
C ALA A 44 -7.41 3.04 -8.48
N LEU A 45 -6.44 3.43 -7.64
CA LEU A 45 -5.23 2.64 -7.41
C LEU A 45 -5.53 1.29 -6.75
N ALA A 46 -6.58 1.17 -5.95
CA ALA A 46 -6.98 -0.08 -5.30
C ALA A 46 -7.65 -1.10 -6.24
N VAL A 47 -8.28 -0.62 -7.32
CA VAL A 47 -9.14 -1.43 -8.20
C VAL A 47 -8.41 -2.66 -8.77
N PRO A 48 -7.19 -2.57 -9.33
CA PRO A 48 -6.52 -3.73 -9.93
C PRO A 48 -6.38 -4.93 -8.99
N SER A 49 -5.82 -4.74 -7.78
CA SER A 49 -5.64 -5.83 -6.82
C SER A 49 -6.98 -6.37 -6.31
N PHE A 50 -7.97 -5.50 -6.09
CA PHE A 50 -9.29 -5.95 -5.62
C PHE A 50 -10.00 -6.79 -6.68
N LEU A 51 -9.98 -6.35 -7.94
CA LEU A 51 -10.56 -7.12 -9.04
C LEU A 51 -9.85 -8.46 -9.23
N ALA A 52 -8.53 -8.50 -9.10
CA ALA A 52 -7.76 -9.72 -9.18
C ALA A 52 -8.17 -10.70 -8.08
N ILE A 53 -8.17 -10.27 -6.81
CA ILE A 53 -8.53 -11.09 -5.66
C ILE A 53 -9.97 -11.60 -5.74
N ILE A 54 -10.94 -10.74 -6.08
CA ILE A 54 -12.37 -11.13 -6.17
C ILE A 54 -12.57 -12.17 -7.27
N ARG A 55 -11.88 -12.04 -8.41
CA ARG A 55 -12.02 -12.99 -9.53
C ARG A 55 -11.19 -14.26 -9.37
N GLY A 56 -10.07 -14.19 -8.66
CA GLY A 56 -9.15 -15.32 -8.50
C GLY A 56 -9.45 -16.19 -7.28
N MET A 57 -10.13 -15.66 -6.26
CA MET A 57 -10.34 -16.32 -4.96
C MET A 57 -11.81 -16.51 -4.60
N ASP A 58 -12.71 -16.39 -5.59
CA ASP A 58 -14.17 -16.51 -5.44
C ASP A 58 -14.72 -15.69 -4.25
N GLY A 59 -15.75 -16.20 -3.55
CA GLY A 59 -16.32 -15.56 -2.37
C GLY A 59 -15.32 -15.33 -1.24
N ARG A 60 -14.22 -16.11 -1.16
CA ARG A 60 -13.17 -15.90 -0.15
C ARG A 60 -12.41 -14.60 -0.39
N GLY A 61 -12.22 -14.21 -1.65
CA GLY A 61 -11.60 -12.94 -2.00
C GLY A 61 -12.42 -11.74 -1.52
N VAL A 62 -13.75 -11.80 -1.68
CA VAL A 62 -14.67 -10.76 -1.17
C VAL A 62 -14.61 -10.70 0.36
N ILE A 63 -14.70 -11.86 1.03
CA ILE A 63 -14.63 -11.95 2.50
C ILE A 63 -13.29 -11.38 3.01
N LEU A 64 -12.17 -11.70 2.36
CA LEU A 64 -10.86 -11.20 2.72
C LEU A 64 -10.79 -9.67 2.65
N ILE A 65 -11.25 -9.07 1.55
CA ILE A 65 -11.26 -7.61 1.38
C ILE A 65 -12.14 -6.94 2.44
N LEU A 66 -13.31 -7.51 2.75
CA LEU A 66 -14.20 -6.96 3.77
C LEU A 66 -13.58 -7.04 5.17
N ILE A 67 -13.03 -8.20 5.56
CA ILE A 67 -12.41 -8.39 6.88
C ILE A 67 -11.19 -7.47 7.02
N LEU A 68 -10.30 -7.44 6.04
CA LEU A 68 -9.12 -6.57 6.09
C LEU A 68 -9.49 -5.09 6.02
N GLY A 69 -10.58 -4.72 5.34
CA GLY A 69 -11.07 -3.35 5.28
C GLY A 69 -11.59 -2.88 6.63
N VAL A 70 -12.38 -3.71 7.32
CA VAL A 70 -12.81 -3.45 8.70
C VAL A 70 -11.61 -3.39 9.63
N TYR A 71 -10.67 -4.33 9.49
CA TYR A 71 -9.42 -4.35 10.26
C TYR A 71 -8.63 -3.04 10.14
N ALA A 72 -8.45 -2.53 8.91
CA ALA A 72 -7.77 -1.27 8.67
C ALA A 72 -8.48 -0.09 9.35
N ILE A 73 -9.81 0.03 9.22
CA ILE A 73 -10.57 1.09 9.90
C ILE A 73 -10.45 0.99 11.42
N VAL A 74 -10.55 -0.22 11.98
CA VAL A 74 -10.51 -0.44 13.44
C VAL A 74 -9.14 -0.05 13.99
N LEU A 75 -8.05 -0.54 13.40
CA LEU A 75 -6.71 -0.22 13.88
C LEU A 75 -6.37 1.26 13.73
N GLU A 76 -6.73 1.86 12.61
CA GLU A 76 -6.50 3.28 12.39
C GLU A 76 -7.24 4.13 13.43
N THR A 77 -8.49 3.75 13.73
CA THR A 77 -9.30 4.43 14.74
C THR A 77 -8.69 4.28 16.13
N ILE A 78 -8.20 3.08 16.48
CA ILE A 78 -7.48 2.84 17.74
C ILE A 78 -6.21 3.69 17.80
N ALA A 79 -5.45 3.78 16.71
CA ALA A 79 -4.22 4.57 16.64
C ALA A 79 -4.48 6.06 16.83
N ILE A 80 -5.52 6.61 16.20
CA ILE A 80 -5.90 8.02 16.36
C ILE A 80 -6.34 8.31 17.81
N ILE A 81 -7.07 7.39 18.45
CA ILE A 81 -7.59 7.61 19.81
C ILE A 81 -6.49 7.42 20.87
N THR A 82 -5.60 6.45 20.69
CA THR A 82 -4.70 5.98 21.75
C THR A 82 -3.22 6.28 21.48
N GLY A 83 -2.86 6.61 20.24
CA GLY A 83 -1.48 6.69 19.78
C GLY A 83 -0.81 5.32 19.54
N PHE A 84 -1.49 4.20 19.77
CA PHE A 84 -0.96 2.85 19.51
C PHE A 84 -1.72 2.19 18.35
N PRO A 85 -1.05 1.56 17.36
CA PRO A 85 0.37 1.21 17.37
C PRO A 85 1.31 2.23 16.69
N TYR A 86 0.82 3.33 16.11
CA TYR A 86 1.59 4.15 15.16
C TYR A 86 2.29 5.41 15.71
N SER A 87 2.08 5.78 16.98
CA SER A 87 2.22 7.15 17.55
C SER A 87 0.95 7.99 17.33
N GLY A 88 0.81 9.08 18.08
CA GLY A 88 -0.30 10.02 17.97
C GLY A 88 -0.22 10.87 16.71
N PHE A 89 -1.33 10.96 15.96
CA PHE A 89 -1.48 11.80 14.77
C PHE A 89 -2.95 12.10 14.49
N HIS A 90 -3.18 13.06 13.60
CA HIS A 90 -4.51 13.35 13.08
C HIS A 90 -4.51 13.58 11.57
N TYR A 91 -5.51 13.03 10.89
CA TYR A 91 -5.75 13.28 9.48
C TYR A 91 -6.20 14.71 9.20
N THR A 92 -5.71 15.26 8.08
CA THR A 92 -6.26 16.47 7.48
C THR A 92 -7.50 16.14 6.64
N GLY A 93 -8.13 17.15 6.03
CA GLY A 93 -9.34 16.98 5.21
C GLY A 93 -9.09 16.51 3.76
N ILE A 94 -7.85 16.12 3.42
CA ILE A 94 -7.42 15.95 2.02
C ILE A 94 -7.77 14.57 1.45
N ILE A 95 -7.76 13.52 2.28
CA ILE A 95 -7.87 12.14 1.78
C ILE A 95 -9.25 11.51 1.97
N GLY A 96 -10.25 12.28 2.38
CA GLY A 96 -11.64 11.83 2.47
C GLY A 96 -12.33 12.18 3.78
N LEU A 97 -13.63 11.92 3.83
CA LEU A 97 -14.45 12.15 5.02
C LEU A 97 -14.12 11.12 6.11
N LYS A 98 -14.07 11.59 7.35
CA LYS A 98 -13.79 10.76 8.52
C LYS A 98 -15.05 10.01 8.96
N LEU A 99 -14.95 8.69 9.07
CA LEU A 99 -15.95 7.84 9.69
C LEU A 99 -15.97 8.11 11.20
N LEU A 100 -17.14 8.44 11.73
CA LEU A 100 -17.34 8.78 13.15
C LEU A 100 -16.39 9.87 13.68
N GLY A 101 -15.85 10.72 12.80
CA GLY A 101 -14.92 11.80 13.16
C GLY A 101 -13.45 11.39 13.28
N TYR A 102 -13.10 10.10 13.13
CA TYR A 102 -11.72 9.61 13.31
C TYR A 102 -11.05 9.27 11.98
N THR A 103 -11.40 8.12 11.41
CA THR A 103 -10.65 7.49 10.31
C THR A 103 -11.26 7.80 8.95
N PRO A 104 -10.51 8.31 7.96
CA PRO A 104 -11.03 8.48 6.60
C PRO A 104 -11.53 7.17 5.99
N PHE A 105 -12.70 7.19 5.34
CA PHE A 105 -13.26 5.98 4.73
C PHE A 105 -12.40 5.38 3.60
N THR A 106 -11.42 6.14 3.12
CA THR A 106 -10.46 5.76 2.07
C THR A 106 -9.30 4.90 2.60
N VAL A 107 -9.08 4.83 3.92
CA VAL A 107 -7.97 4.07 4.51
C VAL A 107 -7.91 2.60 4.04
N PRO A 108 -9.03 1.85 3.95
CA PRO A 108 -9.02 0.50 3.38
C PRO A 108 -8.50 0.44 1.95
N PHE A 109 -8.78 1.46 1.14
CA PHE A 109 -8.35 1.53 -0.25
C PHE A 109 -6.89 1.99 -0.39
N ALA A 110 -6.36 2.73 0.58
CA ALA A 110 -4.95 3.11 0.60
C ALA A 110 -4.06 1.94 1.07
N TRP A 111 -4.47 1.27 2.15
CA TRP A 111 -3.63 0.30 2.86
C TRP A 111 -3.73 -1.13 2.29
N LEU A 112 -4.94 -1.64 2.00
CA LEU A 112 -5.11 -3.05 1.60
C LEU A 112 -4.37 -3.39 0.30
N PRO A 113 -4.36 -2.56 -0.75
CA PRO A 113 -3.65 -2.88 -1.98
C PRO A 113 -2.13 -3.00 -1.79
N ILE A 114 -1.56 -2.24 -0.84
CA ILE A 114 -0.16 -2.36 -0.45
C ILE A 114 0.04 -3.73 0.20
N PHE A 115 -0.76 -4.04 1.22
CA PHE A 115 -0.68 -5.30 1.94
C PHE A 115 -0.84 -6.53 1.03
N LEU A 116 -1.84 -6.53 0.13
CA LEU A 116 -2.09 -7.62 -0.82
C LEU A 116 -0.90 -7.83 -1.76
N GLY A 117 -0.28 -6.75 -2.24
CA GLY A 117 0.93 -6.84 -3.05
C GLY A 117 2.13 -7.37 -2.27
N CYS A 118 2.32 -6.94 -1.01
CA CYS A 118 3.37 -7.44 -0.13
C CYS A 118 3.21 -8.93 0.16
N ALA A 119 1.99 -9.37 0.46
CA ALA A 119 1.67 -10.78 0.68
C ALA A 119 1.94 -11.62 -0.57
N TYR A 120 1.53 -11.13 -1.75
CA TYR A 120 1.83 -11.79 -3.02
C TYR A 120 3.35 -11.91 -3.27
N LEU A 121 4.11 -10.82 -3.07
CA LEU A 121 5.57 -10.86 -3.23
C LEU A 121 6.25 -11.80 -2.24
N ALA A 122 5.79 -11.82 -0.99
CA ALA A 122 6.31 -12.74 0.01
C ALA A 122 6.07 -14.19 -0.40
N LYS A 123 4.85 -14.51 -0.85
CA LYS A 123 4.47 -15.83 -1.38
C LYS A 123 5.38 -16.28 -2.54
N GLU A 124 5.77 -15.37 -3.43
CA GLU A 124 6.66 -15.66 -4.57
C GLU A 124 8.16 -15.64 -4.20
N SER A 125 8.52 -15.25 -2.99
CA SER A 125 9.93 -15.02 -2.60
C SER A 125 10.47 -16.00 -1.57
N VAL A 126 9.61 -16.62 -0.75
CA VAL A 126 10.03 -17.51 0.33
C VAL A 126 9.09 -18.70 0.48
N ASP A 127 9.66 -19.82 0.93
CA ASP A 127 8.91 -21.00 1.30
C ASP A 127 8.55 -20.99 2.81
N GLY A 128 7.41 -21.59 3.14
CA GLY A 128 6.97 -21.79 4.52
C GLY A 128 6.27 -20.59 5.15
N LEU A 129 5.40 -20.89 6.13
CA LEU A 129 4.54 -19.89 6.77
C LEU A 129 5.31 -18.83 7.59
N PRO A 130 6.34 -19.18 8.39
CA PRO A 130 7.08 -18.16 9.16
C PRO A 130 7.76 -17.13 8.26
N GLY A 131 8.38 -17.58 7.17
CA GLY A 131 9.01 -16.71 6.18
C GLY A 131 7.99 -15.80 5.50
N PHE A 132 6.87 -16.36 5.05
CA PHE A 132 5.77 -15.61 4.44
C PHE A 132 5.25 -14.49 5.35
N LEU A 133 4.96 -14.81 6.62
CA LEU A 133 4.44 -13.85 7.60
C LEU A 133 5.42 -12.71 7.85
N LEU A 134 6.69 -13.05 8.10
CA LEU A 134 7.73 -12.05 8.38
C LEU A 134 8.01 -11.18 7.15
N LEU A 135 8.17 -11.79 5.97
CA LEU A 135 8.49 -11.04 4.77
C LEU A 135 7.32 -10.15 4.33
N THR A 136 6.07 -10.59 4.48
CA THR A 136 4.89 -9.75 4.21
C THR A 136 4.92 -8.48 5.06
N ALA A 137 5.18 -8.63 6.35
CA ALA A 137 5.23 -7.51 7.29
C ALA A 137 6.43 -6.57 7.03
N VAL A 138 7.61 -7.13 6.75
CA VAL A 138 8.81 -6.34 6.40
C VAL A 138 8.60 -5.57 5.10
N LEU A 139 8.04 -6.18 4.06
CA LEU A 139 7.72 -5.49 2.81
C LEU A 139 6.70 -4.36 3.03
N ALA A 140 5.72 -4.56 3.92
CA ALA A 140 4.77 -3.50 4.27
C ALA A 140 5.47 -2.30 4.93
N VAL A 141 6.40 -2.53 5.87
CA VAL A 141 7.24 -1.47 6.47
C VAL A 141 8.08 -0.77 5.42
N LEU A 142 8.69 -1.50 4.47
CA LEU A 142 9.48 -0.88 3.42
C LEU A 142 8.61 -0.01 2.48
N CYS A 143 7.36 -0.41 2.22
CA CYS A 143 6.42 0.43 1.48
C CYS A 143 6.06 1.70 2.27
N ASP A 144 5.83 1.57 3.57
CA ASP A 144 5.55 2.69 4.49
C ASP A 144 6.70 3.71 4.51
N MET A 145 7.95 3.24 4.53
CA MET A 145 9.14 4.09 4.42
C MET A 145 9.19 4.92 3.12
N VAL A 146 8.43 4.54 2.09
CA VAL A 146 8.29 5.33 0.84
C VAL A 146 7.12 6.31 0.93
N ILE A 147 5.98 5.86 1.47
CA ILE A 147 4.70 6.59 1.42
C ILE A 147 4.61 7.64 2.52
N ASP A 148 4.94 7.30 3.76
CA ASP A 148 4.70 8.15 4.92
C ASP A 148 5.52 9.45 4.90
N PRO A 149 6.81 9.45 4.50
CA PRO A 149 7.56 10.70 4.31
C PRO A 149 6.89 11.66 3.32
N MET A 150 6.31 11.12 2.24
CA MET A 150 5.56 11.91 1.26
C MET A 150 4.23 12.41 1.82
N ALA A 151 3.53 11.59 2.61
CA ALA A 151 2.30 12.00 3.25
C ALA A 151 2.51 13.09 4.31
N VAL A 152 3.64 13.07 5.02
CA VAL A 152 4.08 14.17 5.90
C VAL A 152 4.37 15.43 5.07
N ALA A 153 5.12 15.32 3.98
CA ALA A 153 5.44 16.45 3.10
C ALA A 153 4.18 17.10 2.51
N LEU A 154 3.18 16.29 2.14
CA LEU A 154 1.90 16.73 1.59
C LEU A 154 0.83 17.04 2.65
N ARG A 155 1.15 16.87 3.95
CA ARG A 155 0.24 17.08 5.08
C ARG A 155 -1.09 16.32 4.94
N PHE A 156 -1.03 15.05 4.55
CA PHE A 156 -2.22 14.18 4.58
C PHE A 156 -2.65 13.88 6.02
N TRP A 157 -1.67 13.79 6.91
CA TRP A 157 -1.84 13.80 8.35
C TRP A 157 -0.68 14.55 8.99
N VAL A 158 -0.84 14.85 10.27
CA VAL A 158 0.18 15.52 11.08
C VAL A 158 0.42 14.66 12.32
N TRP A 159 1.68 14.27 12.52
CA TRP A 159 2.13 13.59 13.73
C TRP A 159 2.22 14.57 14.90
N ASP A 160 1.69 14.19 16.06
CA ASP A 160 1.73 15.03 17.26
C ASP A 160 3.17 15.23 17.75
N ASN A 161 3.99 14.19 17.62
CA ASN A 161 5.43 14.20 17.89
C ASN A 161 6.18 13.71 16.64
N PRO A 162 6.60 14.60 15.74
CA PRO A 162 7.31 14.22 14.52
C PRO A 162 8.59 13.43 14.81
N GLY A 163 8.84 12.39 14.03
CA GLY A 163 10.01 11.53 14.18
C GLY A 163 11.23 11.94 13.35
N ILE A 164 12.36 11.29 13.60
CA ILE A 164 13.63 11.57 12.93
C ILE A 164 13.66 11.17 11.46
N PHE A 165 12.81 10.22 11.04
CA PHE A 165 12.79 9.72 9.67
C PHE A 165 11.80 10.55 8.85
N TYR A 166 12.26 11.66 8.28
CA TYR A 166 11.44 12.58 7.48
C TYR A 166 10.12 13.01 8.16
N GLY A 167 10.13 13.15 9.49
CA GLY A 167 8.97 13.51 10.30
C GLY A 167 8.11 12.32 10.75
N VAL A 168 8.40 11.09 10.31
CA VAL A 168 7.67 9.88 10.67
C VAL A 168 8.25 9.26 11.96
N PRO A 169 7.43 9.04 13.01
CA PRO A 169 7.87 8.38 14.25
C PRO A 169 8.35 6.94 14.03
N LEU A 170 9.40 6.52 14.75
CA LEU A 170 9.88 5.13 14.67
C LEU A 170 8.83 4.10 15.11
N GLN A 171 7.94 4.51 16.01
CA GLN A 171 6.81 3.70 16.45
C GLN A 171 5.86 3.35 15.29
N ASN A 172 5.72 4.22 14.27
CA ASN A 172 4.91 3.93 13.10
C ASN A 172 5.38 2.67 12.37
N PHE A 173 6.69 2.56 12.11
CA PHE A 173 7.26 1.39 11.45
C PHE A 173 7.12 0.11 12.28
N ALA A 174 7.27 0.21 13.60
CA ALA A 174 7.00 -0.92 14.49
C ALA A 174 5.52 -1.33 14.45
N GLY A 175 4.62 -0.35 14.36
CA GLY A 175 3.20 -0.56 14.17
C GLY A 175 2.90 -1.27 12.84
N TRP A 176 3.44 -0.79 11.72
CA TRP A 176 3.30 -1.43 10.41
C TRP A 176 3.83 -2.86 10.37
N LEU A 177 4.93 -3.14 11.08
CA LEU A 177 5.43 -4.50 11.24
C LEU A 177 4.43 -5.38 11.97
N LEU A 178 3.89 -4.91 13.10
CA LEU A 178 2.90 -5.65 13.89
C LEU A 178 1.59 -5.86 13.11
N THR A 179 1.06 -4.81 12.50
CA THR A 179 -0.24 -4.84 11.83
C THR A 179 -0.16 -5.58 10.49
N GLY A 180 0.94 -5.43 9.75
CA GLY A 180 1.24 -6.26 8.58
C GLY A 180 1.33 -7.74 8.91
N PHE A 181 1.98 -8.11 10.03
CA PHE A 181 2.07 -9.50 10.48
C PHE A 181 0.71 -10.08 10.87
N LEU A 182 -0.08 -9.33 11.65
CA LEU A 182 -1.43 -9.74 12.05
C LEU A 182 -2.37 -9.86 10.85
N ALA A 183 -2.28 -8.96 9.88
CA ALA A 183 -3.05 -9.05 8.65
C ALA A 183 -2.66 -10.27 7.80
N ALA A 184 -1.36 -10.64 7.78
CA ALA A 184 -0.92 -11.87 7.14
C ALA A 184 -1.51 -13.13 7.83
N LEU A 185 -1.65 -13.13 9.15
CA LEU A 185 -2.37 -14.18 9.87
C LEU A 185 -3.86 -14.22 9.51
N ILE A 186 -4.53 -13.07 9.41
CA ILE A 186 -5.94 -12.99 8.97
C ILE A 186 -6.09 -13.56 7.56
N LEU A 187 -5.18 -13.20 6.64
CA LEU A 187 -5.18 -13.72 5.28
C LEU A 187 -5.04 -15.25 5.27
N LEU A 188 -4.14 -15.82 6.05
CA LEU A 188 -4.00 -17.28 6.19
C LEU A 188 -5.25 -17.92 6.80
N ALA A 189 -5.91 -17.27 7.77
CA ALA A 189 -7.13 -17.79 8.37
C ALA A 189 -8.30 -17.84 7.37
N VAL A 190 -8.42 -16.81 6.51
CA VAL A 190 -9.50 -16.68 5.52
C VAL A 190 -9.24 -17.56 4.30
N LEU A 191 -8.04 -17.51 3.73
CA LEU A 191 -7.72 -18.22 2.49
C LEU A 191 -7.26 -19.66 2.74
N ARG A 192 -6.77 -19.99 3.95
CA ARG A 192 -6.09 -21.25 4.27
C ARG A 192 -4.98 -21.50 3.25
N ASP A 193 -4.84 -22.70 2.71
CA ASP A 193 -3.85 -23.02 1.67
C ASP A 193 -4.06 -22.26 0.35
N GLY A 194 -5.25 -21.66 0.14
CA GLY A 194 -5.58 -20.88 -1.05
C GLY A 194 -4.73 -19.62 -1.23
N PHE A 195 -3.99 -19.16 -0.20
CA PHE A 195 -3.05 -18.06 -0.36
C PHE A 195 -1.96 -18.35 -1.40
N ARG A 196 -1.61 -19.63 -1.60
CA ARG A 196 -0.63 -20.06 -2.62
C ARG A 196 -1.12 -19.76 -4.04
N GLU A 197 -2.42 -19.73 -4.21
CA GLU A 197 -3.12 -19.49 -5.47
C GLU A 197 -3.49 -18.01 -5.67
N MET A 198 -2.99 -17.09 -4.82
CA MET A 198 -3.21 -15.66 -5.00
C MET A 198 -2.84 -15.25 -6.44
N PRO A 199 -3.76 -14.59 -7.17
CA PRO A 199 -3.58 -14.28 -8.58
C PRO A 199 -2.48 -13.25 -8.80
N GLU A 200 -1.82 -13.30 -9.96
CA GLU A 200 -0.73 -12.37 -10.34
C GLU A 200 -1.15 -10.90 -10.21
N GLY A 201 -2.41 -10.57 -10.55
CA GLY A 201 -2.95 -9.23 -10.38
C GLY A 201 -3.04 -8.69 -8.94
N SER A 202 -2.74 -9.51 -7.91
CA SER A 202 -2.69 -9.06 -6.50
C SER A 202 -1.62 -7.98 -6.27
N VAL A 203 -0.53 -8.00 -7.06
CA VAL A 203 0.61 -7.08 -6.93
C VAL A 203 0.47 -5.82 -7.78
N SER A 204 -0.50 -5.75 -8.71
CA SER A 204 -0.61 -4.65 -9.67
C SER A 204 -0.75 -3.30 -8.98
N SER A 205 -1.63 -3.22 -7.98
CA SER A 205 -1.87 -1.97 -7.25
C SER A 205 -0.65 -1.54 -6.45
N LEU A 206 0.06 -2.47 -5.81
CA LEU A 206 1.32 -2.15 -5.14
C LEU A 206 2.35 -1.57 -6.15
N TYR A 207 2.49 -2.17 -7.33
CA TYR A 207 3.37 -1.64 -8.37
C TYR A 207 2.99 -0.20 -8.76
N LEU A 208 1.70 0.09 -8.99
CA LEU A 208 1.22 1.42 -9.34
C LEU A 208 1.47 2.45 -8.22
N ILE A 209 1.16 2.08 -6.98
CA ILE A 209 1.38 2.90 -5.78
C ILE A 209 2.87 3.21 -5.62
N MET A 210 3.73 2.20 -5.75
CA MET A 210 5.18 2.39 -5.65
C MET A 210 5.73 3.25 -6.79
N CYS A 211 5.28 3.07 -8.05
CA CYS A 211 5.69 3.94 -9.15
C CYS A 211 5.37 5.41 -8.88
N PHE A 212 4.15 5.68 -8.37
CA PHE A 212 3.72 7.02 -8.05
C PHE A 212 4.55 7.64 -6.91
N TRP A 213 4.64 6.97 -5.75
CA TRP A 213 5.30 7.54 -4.57
C TRP A 213 6.83 7.55 -4.66
N THR A 214 7.43 6.60 -5.37
CA THR A 214 8.88 6.61 -5.64
C THR A 214 9.25 7.81 -6.50
N ALA A 215 8.50 8.07 -7.58
CA ALA A 215 8.75 9.24 -8.41
C ALA A 215 8.45 10.56 -7.66
N ALA A 216 7.40 10.61 -6.85
CA ALA A 216 7.12 11.76 -6.00
C ALA A 216 8.29 12.05 -5.05
N SER A 217 8.86 11.00 -4.43
CA SER A 217 10.04 11.09 -3.55
C SER A 217 11.27 11.63 -4.27
N LEU A 218 11.47 11.26 -5.55
CA LEU A 218 12.53 11.83 -6.38
C LEU A 218 12.34 13.35 -6.56
N PHE A 219 11.13 13.79 -6.88
CA PHE A 219 10.84 15.20 -7.15
C PHE A 219 10.86 16.07 -5.89
N THR A 220 10.68 15.49 -4.69
CA THR A 220 10.77 16.19 -3.40
C THR A 220 12.17 16.12 -2.76
N GLY A 221 13.11 15.37 -3.33
CA GLY A 221 14.45 15.19 -2.76
C GLY A 221 14.50 14.23 -1.56
N LEU A 222 13.51 13.35 -1.42
CA LEU A 222 13.49 12.31 -0.38
C LEU A 222 14.30 11.09 -0.83
N GLU A 223 15.62 11.15 -0.63
CA GLU A 223 16.57 10.16 -1.16
C GLU A 223 16.33 8.73 -0.67
N VAL A 224 16.16 8.52 0.66
CA VAL A 224 15.98 7.17 1.22
C VAL A 224 14.63 6.56 0.77
N PRO A 225 13.49 7.29 0.80
CA PRO A 225 12.23 6.84 0.19
C PRO A 225 12.37 6.49 -1.29
N PHE A 226 13.06 7.31 -2.08
CA PHE A 226 13.29 7.05 -3.51
C PHE A 226 14.08 5.76 -3.76
N ILE A 227 15.18 5.55 -3.03
CA ILE A 227 16.00 4.34 -3.14
C ILE A 227 15.20 3.11 -2.74
N THR A 228 14.48 3.19 -1.61
CA THR A 228 13.66 2.09 -1.10
C THR A 228 12.56 1.69 -2.08
N GLY A 229 11.86 2.68 -2.62
CA GLY A 229 10.83 2.47 -3.64
C GLY A 229 11.37 1.86 -4.93
N THR A 230 12.56 2.30 -5.38
CA THR A 230 13.24 1.73 -6.55
C THR A 230 13.59 0.25 -6.34
N VAL A 231 14.05 -0.12 -5.13
CA VAL A 231 14.31 -1.52 -4.76
C VAL A 231 13.02 -2.34 -4.79
N ILE A 232 11.92 -1.83 -4.23
CA ILE A 232 10.62 -2.53 -4.24
C ILE A 232 10.10 -2.73 -5.66
N ILE A 233 10.13 -1.69 -6.50
CA ILE A 233 9.70 -1.77 -7.91
C ILE A 233 10.55 -2.82 -8.65
N THR A 234 11.87 -2.78 -8.47
CA THR A 234 12.78 -3.76 -9.08
C THR A 234 12.47 -5.18 -8.62
N LEU A 235 12.22 -5.37 -7.32
CA LEU A 235 11.83 -6.66 -6.75
C LEU A 235 10.51 -7.16 -7.35
N ILE A 236 9.50 -6.29 -7.48
CA ILE A 236 8.22 -6.64 -8.11
C ILE A 236 8.45 -7.13 -9.54
N LEU A 237 9.16 -6.34 -10.35
CA LEU A 237 9.39 -6.67 -11.76
C LEU A 237 10.22 -7.95 -11.93
N TYR A 238 11.22 -8.15 -11.07
CA TYR A 238 12.05 -9.35 -11.06
C TYR A 238 11.25 -10.60 -10.68
N ARG A 239 10.50 -10.56 -9.56
CA ARG A 239 9.75 -11.72 -9.06
C ARG A 239 8.59 -12.12 -9.95
N THR A 240 7.94 -11.15 -10.57
CA THR A 240 6.80 -11.41 -11.47
C THR A 240 7.22 -11.77 -12.89
N GLY A 241 8.46 -11.48 -13.28
CA GLY A 241 8.87 -11.55 -14.68
C GLY A 241 8.00 -10.65 -15.56
N LEU A 242 7.66 -9.44 -15.06
CA LEU A 242 6.78 -8.46 -15.68
C LEU A 242 5.29 -8.86 -15.79
N ARG A 243 4.88 -9.97 -15.16
CA ARG A 243 3.48 -10.41 -15.12
C ARG A 243 2.75 -9.80 -13.93
N LEU A 244 2.03 -8.72 -14.22
CA LEU A 244 1.29 -7.95 -13.22
C LEU A 244 -0.23 -8.16 -13.36
N TRP A 245 -0.68 -9.20 -14.07
CA TRP A 245 -2.09 -9.57 -14.19
C TRP A 245 -2.29 -11.01 -14.66
#